data_AF-A0A978SM85-F1
#
_entry.id   AF-A0A978SM85-F1
#
_cell.length_a   1.000
_cell.length_b   1.000
_cell.length_c   1.000
_cell.angle_alpha   90.00
_cell.angle_beta   90.00
_cell.angle_gamma   90.00
#
_symmetry.space_group_name_H-M   'P 1'
#
loop_
_entity.id
_entity.type
_entity.pdbx_description
1 polymer ?
#
loop_
_entity_poly.entity_id
_entity_poly.type
_entity_poly.pdbx_seq_one_letter_code
_entity_poly.pdbx_strand_id
1 'polypeptide(L)'
;MAIIALKAWYLEEYEPIKELEKRPHDLRLSKNSLLKSGLRADFLEDSEVVRKSAWFQRYLEGEAVEFYIEGSGGYVISNIDLCSHEIYFSKQDVMAYLEPIIFLCYQTEFSESSDLLREELQTMIDSLNQKSRLPLTLKESHRLSEGAARSNSNVMKSIRKSLLFIADGTAIAQTENTPIQAIPDPKVCVEVGYALQCKRPEQIILAQMERNDFVGQFPFDLPNQSRIVFKDKSQLRKTLSAQVKQQLQRFNLFS
;
A
#
# COMPACT_ATOMS: atom_id res chain seq x y z
N MET A 1 -10.27 -40.51 -5.91
CA MET A 1 -10.65 -39.39 -5.02
C MET A 1 -10.27 -38.10 -5.75
N ALA A 2 -11.19 -37.18 -6.00
CA ALA A 2 -10.91 -35.99 -6.82
C ALA A 2 -9.92 -35.08 -6.08
N ILE A 3 -8.75 -34.84 -6.67
CA ILE A 3 -7.78 -33.88 -6.15
C ILE A 3 -8.37 -32.49 -6.34
N ILE A 4 -8.66 -31.79 -5.23
CA ILE A 4 -9.05 -30.38 -5.28
C ILE A 4 -7.75 -29.59 -5.38
N ALA A 5 -7.53 -28.93 -6.52
CA ALA A 5 -6.37 -28.09 -6.77
C ALA A 5 -6.67 -26.65 -6.37
N LEU A 6 -5.78 -26.03 -5.60
CA LEU A 6 -5.72 -24.59 -5.39
C LEU A 6 -4.81 -23.96 -6.43
N LYS A 7 -5.22 -22.82 -6.99
CA LYS A 7 -4.38 -22.06 -7.91
C LYS A 7 -3.42 -21.16 -7.13
N ALA A 8 -2.19 -21.03 -7.62
CA ALA A 8 -1.21 -20.10 -7.11
C ALA A 8 -0.59 -19.29 -8.25
N TRP A 9 -0.43 -17.99 -8.02
CA TRP A 9 0.13 -17.03 -8.97
C TRP A 9 1.42 -16.46 -8.39
N TYR A 10 2.48 -16.56 -9.17
CA TYR A 10 3.76 -15.93 -8.91
C TYR A 10 3.63 -14.40 -8.99
N LEU A 11 4.20 -13.72 -8.01
CA LEU A 11 4.19 -12.26 -7.88
C LEU A 11 5.58 -11.71 -8.23
N GLU A 12 5.83 -11.46 -9.51
CA GLU A 12 7.07 -10.81 -9.98
C GLU A 12 7.08 -9.31 -9.65
N GLU A 13 5.94 -8.66 -9.86
CA GLU A 13 5.71 -7.25 -9.58
C GLU A 13 4.41 -7.10 -8.80
N TYR A 14 4.20 -5.91 -8.22
CA TYR A 14 2.92 -5.60 -7.60
C TYR A 14 1.78 -5.68 -8.62
N GLU A 15 0.77 -6.49 -8.31
CA GLU A 15 -0.47 -6.56 -9.08
C GLU A 15 -1.65 -6.77 -8.11
N PRO A 16 -2.76 -6.03 -8.27
CA PRO A 16 -3.95 -6.25 -7.47
C PRO A 16 -4.51 -7.66 -7.69
N ILE A 17 -5.00 -8.31 -6.64
CA ILE A 17 -5.61 -9.66 -6.71
C ILE A 17 -6.63 -9.80 -7.86
N LYS A 18 -7.45 -8.76 -8.09
CA LYS A 18 -8.48 -8.76 -9.15
C LYS A 18 -7.91 -8.82 -10.56
N GLU A 19 -6.72 -8.26 -10.79
CA GLU A 19 -6.05 -8.33 -12.08
C GLU A 19 -5.25 -9.64 -12.18
N LEU A 20 -4.60 -10.04 -11.08
CA LEU A 20 -3.84 -11.28 -10.98
C LEU A 20 -4.70 -12.52 -11.29
N GLU A 21 -5.91 -12.59 -10.75
CA GLU A 21 -6.85 -13.71 -10.97
C GLU A 21 -7.32 -13.84 -12.44
N LYS A 22 -7.11 -12.83 -13.29
CA LYS A 22 -7.40 -12.91 -14.73
C LYS A 22 -6.28 -13.60 -15.51
N ARG A 23 -5.06 -13.64 -14.97
CA ARG A 23 -3.90 -14.32 -15.56
C ARG A 23 -4.00 -15.84 -15.35
N PRO A 24 -3.47 -16.67 -16.27
CA PRO A 24 -3.23 -18.07 -15.95
C PRO A 24 -2.40 -18.20 -14.66
N HIS A 25 -2.75 -19.19 -13.85
CA HIS A 25 -1.98 -19.55 -12.65
C HIS A 25 -0.64 -20.18 -13.06
N ASP A 26 0.37 -20.02 -12.22
CA ASP A 26 1.72 -20.56 -12.48
C ASP A 26 1.93 -21.93 -11.84
N LEU A 27 1.16 -22.25 -10.79
CA LEU A 27 1.29 -23.46 -10.02
C LEU A 27 -0.08 -23.91 -9.51
N ARG A 28 -0.29 -25.22 -9.40
CA ARG A 28 -1.44 -25.83 -8.73
C ARG A 28 -0.96 -26.61 -7.53
N LEU A 29 -1.64 -26.40 -6.42
CA LEU A 29 -1.31 -27.03 -5.15
C LEU A 29 -2.44 -27.98 -4.74
N SER A 30 -2.08 -29.13 -4.20
CA SER A 30 -3.06 -30.06 -3.64
C SER A 30 -3.69 -29.46 -2.38
N LYS A 31 -4.99 -29.15 -2.40
CA LYS A 31 -5.71 -28.61 -1.22
C LYS A 31 -5.64 -29.54 -0.01
N ASN A 32 -5.55 -30.85 -0.25
CA ASN A 32 -5.47 -31.84 0.81
C ASN A 32 -4.11 -31.83 1.54
N SER A 33 -3.06 -31.37 0.85
CA SER A 33 -1.72 -31.17 1.41
C SER A 33 -1.56 -29.80 2.05
N LEU A 34 -2.29 -28.81 1.53
CA LEU A 34 -2.27 -27.43 2.00
C LEU A 34 -3.01 -27.36 3.34
N LEU A 35 -2.24 -27.52 4.43
CA LEU A 35 -2.57 -27.41 5.85
C LEU A 35 -2.58 -28.74 6.61
N LYS A 36 -1.56 -28.92 7.47
CA LYS A 36 -1.69 -29.53 8.80
C LYS A 36 -0.59 -29.10 9.79
N SER A 37 0.63 -28.79 9.32
CA SER A 37 1.70 -28.14 10.10
C SER A 37 2.83 -27.71 9.14
N GLY A 38 3.34 -26.48 9.27
CA GLY A 38 4.54 -26.05 8.53
C GLY A 38 4.33 -25.54 7.10
N LEU A 39 3.10 -25.22 6.68
CA LEU A 39 2.81 -24.55 5.40
C LEU A 39 3.38 -25.28 4.16
N ARG A 40 3.49 -26.61 4.25
CA ARG A 40 3.86 -27.49 3.15
C ARG A 40 2.64 -27.74 2.25
N ALA A 41 2.87 -27.83 0.94
CA ALA A 41 1.92 -28.33 -0.03
C ALA A 41 2.63 -29.19 -1.09
N ASP A 42 1.90 -30.10 -1.71
CA ASP A 42 2.37 -30.84 -2.87
C ASP A 42 1.93 -30.08 -4.14
N PHE A 43 2.87 -29.79 -5.05
CA PHE A 43 2.56 -29.17 -6.33
C PHE A 43 2.16 -30.25 -7.37
N LEU A 44 1.30 -29.89 -8.31
CA LEU A 44 0.66 -30.84 -9.24
C LEU A 44 1.28 -30.82 -10.64
N GLU A 45 2.14 -29.86 -10.90
CA GLU A 45 2.88 -29.69 -12.15
C GLU A 45 4.01 -30.71 -12.28
N ASP A 46 4.39 -31.02 -13.52
CA ASP A 46 5.57 -31.83 -13.80
C ASP A 46 6.84 -31.10 -13.32
N SER A 47 7.74 -31.83 -12.65
CA SER A 47 9.02 -31.30 -12.17
C SER A 47 9.86 -30.62 -13.25
N GLU A 48 9.82 -31.09 -14.50
CA GLU A 48 10.54 -30.45 -15.61
C GLU A 48 9.90 -29.12 -16.04
N VAL A 49 8.57 -28.98 -15.88
CA VAL A 49 7.87 -27.70 -16.11
C VAL A 49 8.24 -26.72 -15.01
N VAL A 50 8.21 -27.15 -13.75
CA VAL A 50 8.64 -26.34 -12.60
C VAL A 50 10.08 -25.87 -12.77
N ARG A 51 10.99 -26.78 -13.14
CA ARG A 51 12.41 -26.45 -13.34
C ARG A 51 12.62 -25.36 -14.40
N LYS A 52 11.80 -25.32 -15.45
CA LYS A 52 11.90 -24.33 -16.53
C LYS A 52 11.19 -23.01 -16.22
N SER A 53 10.43 -22.93 -15.13
CA SER A 53 9.68 -21.73 -14.77
C SER A 53 10.60 -20.60 -14.31
N ALA A 54 10.25 -19.36 -14.65
CA ALA A 54 11.03 -18.18 -14.27
C ALA A 54 11.14 -18.03 -12.75
N TRP A 55 10.04 -18.27 -12.02
CA TRP A 55 10.02 -18.18 -10.56
C TRP A 55 10.96 -19.21 -9.90
N PHE A 56 11.09 -20.41 -10.46
CA PHE A 56 12.01 -21.41 -9.92
C PHE A 56 13.47 -21.06 -10.17
N GLN A 57 13.78 -20.47 -11.32
CA GLN A 57 15.14 -19.98 -11.60
C GLN A 57 15.54 -18.87 -10.61
N ARG A 58 14.63 -17.92 -10.33
CA ARG A 58 14.85 -16.86 -9.32
C ARG A 58 15.00 -17.43 -7.91
N TYR A 59 14.26 -18.50 -7.57
CA TYR A 59 14.46 -19.23 -6.33
C TYR A 59 15.87 -19.84 -6.22
N LEU A 60 16.39 -20.43 -7.31
CA LEU A 60 17.76 -20.98 -7.35
C LEU A 60 18.84 -19.89 -7.23
N GLU A 61 18.55 -18.68 -7.70
CA GLU A 61 19.41 -17.49 -7.53
C GLU A 61 19.38 -16.93 -6.09
N GLY A 62 18.53 -17.50 -5.22
CA GLY A 62 18.39 -17.10 -3.82
C GLY A 62 17.46 -15.91 -3.61
N GLU A 63 16.67 -15.52 -4.61
CA GLU A 63 15.69 -14.46 -4.48
C GLU A 63 14.46 -14.89 -3.69
N ALA A 64 13.80 -13.94 -3.03
CA ALA A 64 12.53 -14.17 -2.37
C ALA A 64 11.41 -14.30 -3.40
N VAL A 65 10.87 -15.52 -3.57
CA VAL A 65 9.82 -15.81 -4.54
C VAL A 65 8.45 -15.81 -3.86
N GLU A 66 7.64 -14.81 -4.18
CA GLU A 66 6.32 -14.59 -3.60
C GLU A 66 5.20 -15.18 -4.48
N PHE A 67 4.18 -15.75 -3.83
CA PHE A 67 2.98 -16.30 -4.44
C PHE A 67 1.73 -15.79 -3.74
N TYR A 68 0.69 -15.50 -4.51
CA TYR A 68 -0.68 -15.45 -4.01
C TYR A 68 -1.33 -16.81 -4.22
N ILE A 69 -1.85 -17.41 -3.14
CA ILE A 69 -2.59 -18.67 -3.16
C ILE A 69 -4.08 -18.37 -3.03
N GLU A 70 -4.88 -18.92 -3.95
CA GLU A 70 -6.32 -18.72 -4.06
C GLU A 70 -7.02 -18.85 -2.69
N GLY A 71 -7.63 -17.75 -2.23
CA GLY A 71 -8.38 -17.67 -0.97
C GLY A 71 -7.55 -17.79 0.32
N SER A 72 -6.23 -18.02 0.23
CA SER A 72 -5.35 -18.23 1.40
C SER A 72 -4.45 -17.03 1.68
N GLY A 73 -4.13 -16.24 0.66
CA GLY A 73 -3.33 -15.00 0.78
C GLY A 73 -1.93 -15.12 0.22
N GLY A 74 -1.02 -14.30 0.75
CA GLY A 74 0.36 -14.20 0.32
C GLY A 74 1.33 -15.14 1.03
N TYR A 75 2.26 -15.71 0.27
CA TYR A 75 3.24 -16.64 0.75
C TYR A 75 4.57 -16.44 0.03
N VAL A 76 5.69 -16.72 0.71
CA VAL A 76 7.01 -16.81 0.10
C VAL A 76 7.48 -18.26 0.12
N ILE A 77 8.18 -18.70 -0.92
CA ILE A 77 8.80 -20.03 -0.94
C ILE A 77 9.93 -20.06 0.09
N SER A 78 9.85 -21.01 1.02
CA SER A 78 10.89 -21.28 2.00
C SER A 78 11.79 -22.44 1.60
N ASN A 79 11.22 -23.46 0.95
CA ASN A 79 11.98 -24.56 0.37
C ASN A 79 11.14 -25.27 -0.71
N ILE A 80 11.78 -26.01 -1.61
CA ILE A 80 11.13 -26.85 -2.61
C ILE A 80 11.95 -28.12 -2.84
N ASP A 81 11.25 -29.26 -2.87
CA ASP A 81 11.82 -30.56 -3.21
C ASP A 81 11.11 -31.10 -4.46
N LEU A 82 11.84 -31.09 -5.58
CA LEU A 82 11.34 -31.59 -6.86
C LEU A 82 11.18 -33.11 -6.88
N CYS A 83 11.97 -33.85 -6.11
CA CYS A 83 11.90 -35.31 -6.13
C CYS A 83 10.63 -35.82 -5.43
N SER A 84 10.21 -35.15 -4.37
CA SER A 84 8.99 -35.49 -3.62
C SER A 84 7.76 -34.71 -4.07
N HIS A 85 7.90 -33.79 -5.02
CA HIS A 85 6.87 -32.82 -5.43
C HIS A 85 6.34 -31.95 -4.28
N GLU A 86 7.22 -31.56 -3.36
CA GLU A 86 6.85 -30.79 -2.16
C GLU A 86 7.34 -29.35 -2.25
N ILE A 87 6.53 -28.42 -1.76
CA ILE A 87 6.90 -27.02 -1.60
C ILE A 87 6.52 -26.55 -0.20
N TYR A 88 7.40 -25.75 0.41
CA TYR A 88 7.25 -25.22 1.75
C TYR A 88 7.13 -23.71 1.65
N PHE A 89 6.09 -23.16 2.28
CA PHE A 89 5.82 -21.74 2.26
C PHE A 89 6.02 -21.11 3.64
N SER A 90 6.29 -19.81 3.66
CA SER A 90 6.10 -18.96 4.85
C SER A 90 5.03 -17.93 4.55
N LYS A 91 4.10 -17.72 5.49
CA LYS A 91 3.04 -16.73 5.30
C LYS A 91 3.65 -15.33 5.35
N GLN A 92 3.33 -14.51 4.36
CA GLN A 92 3.85 -13.16 4.24
C GLN A 92 2.74 -12.19 3.83
N ASP A 93 2.77 -10.98 4.38
CA ASP A 93 1.91 -9.91 3.91
C ASP A 93 2.43 -9.40 2.56
N VAL A 94 1.93 -10.02 1.48
CA VAL A 94 2.19 -9.61 0.09
C VAL A 94 1.40 -8.37 -0.27
N MET A 95 1.91 -7.55 -1.18
CA MET A 95 1.27 -6.28 -1.55
C MET A 95 0.00 -6.44 -2.39
N ALA A 96 -0.32 -7.63 -2.89
CA ALA A 96 -1.42 -7.88 -3.82
C ALA A 96 -2.82 -7.50 -3.28
N TYR A 97 -3.00 -7.39 -1.95
CA TYR A 97 -4.25 -6.91 -1.36
C TYR A 97 -4.49 -5.40 -1.54
N LEU A 98 -3.45 -4.64 -1.89
CA LEU A 98 -3.53 -3.21 -2.14
C LEU A 98 -4.18 -2.97 -3.51
N GLU A 99 -4.99 -1.92 -3.60
CA GLU A 99 -5.60 -1.42 -4.84
C GLU A 99 -4.83 -0.17 -5.30
N PRO A 100 -4.77 0.12 -6.63
CA PRO A 100 -4.02 1.24 -7.21
C PRO A 100 -4.69 2.58 -6.90
N ILE A 101 -4.70 2.93 -5.63
CA ILE A 101 -5.41 4.05 -5.05
C ILE A 101 -4.40 4.88 -4.26
N ILE A 102 -4.41 6.19 -4.50
CA ILE A 102 -3.83 7.18 -3.59
C ILE A 102 -4.98 7.75 -2.78
N PHE A 103 -4.91 7.65 -1.46
CA PHE A 103 -5.93 8.15 -0.57
C PHE A 103 -5.53 9.52 -0.02
N LEU A 104 -6.39 10.53 -0.19
CA LEU A 104 -6.22 11.89 0.36
C LEU A 104 -7.14 12.10 1.58
N CYS A 105 -6.51 12.26 2.74
CA CYS A 105 -7.12 12.78 3.95
C CYS A 105 -6.94 14.30 3.96
N TYR A 106 -7.95 15.04 3.49
CA TYR A 106 -7.96 16.51 3.52
C TYR A 106 -8.58 17.01 4.83
N GLN A 107 -8.45 18.29 5.15
CA GLN A 107 -9.16 18.99 6.24
C GLN A 107 -10.12 20.07 5.70
N THR A 108 -11.05 20.53 6.55
CA THR A 108 -12.10 21.50 6.18
C THR A 108 -11.88 22.89 6.76
N GLU A 109 -11.09 22.98 7.82
CA GLU A 109 -10.89 24.16 8.65
C GLU A 109 -9.91 25.14 8.00
N PHE A 110 -8.99 24.63 7.17
CA PHE A 110 -8.08 25.41 6.35
C PHE A 110 -8.05 24.82 4.92
N SER A 111 -9.05 25.18 4.12
CA SER A 111 -9.29 24.57 2.81
C SER A 111 -8.20 24.85 1.78
N GLU A 112 -7.48 25.98 1.88
CA GLU A 112 -6.41 26.35 0.95
C GLU A 112 -5.35 25.25 0.80
N SER A 113 -4.87 24.70 1.92
CA SER A 113 -3.89 23.60 1.89
C SER A 113 -4.47 22.33 1.23
N SER A 114 -5.68 21.94 1.62
CA SER A 114 -6.39 20.79 1.07
C SER A 114 -6.64 20.91 -0.43
N ASP A 115 -7.01 22.10 -0.91
CA ASP A 115 -7.33 22.36 -2.31
C ASP A 115 -6.06 22.33 -3.17
N LEU A 116 -4.97 22.94 -2.68
CA LEU A 116 -3.64 22.84 -3.31
C LEU A 116 -3.18 21.39 -3.42
N LEU A 117 -3.33 20.59 -2.36
CA LEU A 117 -2.98 19.17 -2.36
C LEU A 117 -3.82 18.39 -3.37
N ARG A 118 -5.13 18.62 -3.42
CA ARG A 118 -6.04 17.95 -4.34
C ARG A 118 -5.68 18.22 -5.80
N GLU A 119 -5.51 19.49 -6.16
CA GLU A 119 -5.18 19.91 -7.54
C GLU A 119 -3.85 19.31 -8.01
N GLU A 120 -2.82 19.38 -7.17
CA GLU A 120 -1.50 18.87 -7.51
C GLU A 120 -1.49 17.33 -7.58
N LEU A 121 -2.22 16.64 -6.70
CA LEU A 121 -2.36 15.19 -6.75
C LEU A 121 -3.10 14.73 -8.01
N GLN A 122 -4.18 15.41 -8.39
CA GLN A 122 -4.91 15.07 -9.60
C GLN A 122 -4.02 15.25 -10.84
N THR A 123 -3.35 16.40 -10.96
CA THR A 123 -2.42 16.68 -12.06
C THR A 123 -1.28 15.67 -12.13
N MET A 124 -0.75 15.27 -10.97
CA MET A 124 0.31 14.29 -10.88
C MET A 124 -0.17 12.90 -11.31
N ILE A 125 -1.33 12.45 -10.82
CA ILE A 125 -1.92 11.15 -11.16
C ILE A 125 -2.16 11.06 -12.66
N ASP A 126 -2.69 12.12 -13.28
CA ASP A 126 -2.90 12.17 -14.73
C ASP A 126 -1.58 12.02 -15.49
N SER A 127 -0.51 12.67 -15.03
CA SER A 127 0.82 12.53 -15.62
C SER A 127 1.44 11.13 -15.38
N LEU A 128 1.23 10.54 -14.20
CA LEU A 128 1.76 9.22 -13.87
C LEU A 128 1.04 8.11 -14.65
N ASN A 129 -0.28 8.23 -14.83
CA ASN A 129 -1.10 7.27 -15.56
C ASN A 129 -0.72 7.14 -17.03
N GLN A 130 -0.07 8.14 -17.64
CA GLN A 130 0.44 8.05 -19.01
C GLN A 130 1.55 7.01 -19.17
N LYS A 131 2.28 6.70 -18.08
CA LYS A 131 3.43 5.78 -18.07
C LYS A 131 3.23 4.61 -17.10
N SER A 132 2.05 4.50 -16.49
CA SER A 132 1.77 3.49 -15.49
C SER A 132 1.19 2.23 -16.12
N ARG A 133 1.66 1.07 -15.71
CA ARG A 133 1.09 -0.24 -16.10
C ARG A 133 -0.35 -0.39 -15.60
N LEU A 134 -0.68 0.23 -14.45
CA LEU A 134 -2.00 0.20 -13.83
C LEU A 134 -2.52 1.61 -13.58
N PRO A 135 -3.80 1.90 -13.87
CA PRO A 135 -4.36 3.23 -13.63
C PRO A 135 -4.48 3.51 -12.13
N LEU A 136 -3.76 4.54 -11.66
CA LEU A 136 -3.88 5.10 -10.33
C LEU A 136 -5.15 5.94 -10.23
N THR A 137 -5.84 5.82 -9.11
CA THR A 137 -7.05 6.60 -8.81
C THR A 137 -6.88 7.39 -7.52
N LEU A 138 -7.38 8.63 -7.51
CA LEU A 138 -7.47 9.44 -6.29
C LEU A 138 -8.79 9.09 -5.56
N LYS A 139 -8.70 8.78 -4.27
CA LYS A 139 -9.87 8.72 -3.39
C LYS A 139 -9.69 9.69 -2.25
N GLU A 140 -10.76 10.36 -1.88
CA GLU A 140 -10.75 11.34 -0.79
C GLU A 140 -11.60 10.85 0.39
N SER A 141 -11.33 11.39 1.58
CA SER A 141 -12.19 11.14 2.74
C SER A 141 -13.61 11.67 2.50
N HIS A 142 -14.61 10.90 2.93
CA HIS A 142 -16.00 11.34 2.88
C HIS A 142 -16.34 12.14 4.14
N ARG A 143 -16.07 13.45 4.13
CA ARG A 143 -16.40 14.33 5.26
C ARG A 143 -17.88 14.75 5.33
N LEU A 144 -18.71 14.29 4.39
CA LEU A 144 -20.14 14.64 4.27
C LEU A 144 -21.04 14.06 5.38
N SER A 145 -20.55 13.16 6.23
CA SER A 145 -21.33 12.67 7.36
C SER A 145 -21.02 13.50 8.61
N GLU A 146 -21.98 14.33 9.05
CA GLU A 146 -21.96 15.09 10.32
C GLU A 146 -21.86 14.23 11.61
N GLY A 147 -21.59 12.93 11.49
CA GLY A 147 -21.49 12.00 12.60
C GLY A 147 -20.05 11.72 13.03
N ALA A 148 -19.90 11.16 14.24
CA ALA A 148 -18.63 10.67 14.73
C ALA A 148 -17.99 9.65 13.77
N ALA A 149 -16.66 9.68 13.66
CA ALA A 149 -15.90 8.76 12.83
C ALA A 149 -16.17 7.30 13.26
N ARG A 150 -16.66 6.48 12.32
CA ARG A 150 -16.88 5.04 12.56
C ARG A 150 -15.63 4.25 12.19
N SER A 151 -15.15 3.43 13.12
CA SER A 151 -13.96 2.58 12.94
C SER A 151 -14.09 1.54 11.82
N ASN A 152 -15.31 1.05 11.55
CA ASN A 152 -15.60 0.11 10.46
C ASN A 152 -16.30 0.81 9.28
N SER A 153 -15.73 1.91 8.81
CA SER A 153 -16.23 2.67 7.67
C SER A 153 -15.56 2.25 6.36
N ASN A 154 -16.20 2.57 5.23
CA ASN A 154 -15.60 2.43 3.90
C ASN A 154 -14.32 3.26 3.75
N VAL A 155 -14.19 4.35 4.53
CA VAL A 155 -12.99 5.17 4.62
C VAL A 155 -11.82 4.35 5.17
N MET A 156 -11.98 3.70 6.33
CA MET A 156 -10.91 2.87 6.93
C MET A 156 -10.52 1.67 6.07
N LYS A 157 -11.47 1.08 5.33
CA LYS A 157 -11.18 0.06 4.32
C LYS A 157 -10.38 0.62 3.15
N SER A 158 -10.73 1.82 2.67
CA SER A 158 -10.03 2.49 1.57
C SER A 158 -8.62 2.90 1.97
N ILE A 159 -8.44 3.41 3.20
CA ILE A 159 -7.12 3.68 3.78
C ILE A 159 -6.31 2.39 3.77
N ARG A 160 -6.79 1.30 4.39
CA ARG A 160 -6.02 0.04 4.45
C ARG A 160 -5.58 -0.46 3.07
N LYS A 161 -6.48 -0.40 2.08
CA LYS A 161 -6.23 -0.90 0.72
C LYS A 161 -5.42 0.03 -0.18
N SER A 162 -5.27 1.31 0.13
CA SER A 162 -4.58 2.23 -0.76
C SER A 162 -3.08 1.92 -0.87
N LEU A 163 -2.48 2.13 -2.04
CA LEU A 163 -1.02 2.06 -2.21
C LEU A 163 -0.34 3.08 -1.33
N LEU A 164 -0.90 4.29 -1.34
CA LEU A 164 -0.37 5.45 -0.66
C LEU A 164 -1.48 6.18 0.10
N PHE A 165 -1.15 6.66 1.29
CA PHE A 165 -2.00 7.50 2.12
C PHE A 165 -1.33 8.86 2.28
N ILE A 166 -2.03 9.91 1.91
CA ILE A 166 -1.56 11.29 2.00
C ILE A 166 -2.52 12.06 2.89
N ALA A 167 -2.01 12.72 3.92
CA ALA A 167 -2.81 13.52 4.84
C ALA A 167 -2.36 14.98 4.88
N ASP A 168 -3.33 15.89 4.94
CA ASP A 168 -3.09 17.30 5.27
C ASP A 168 -2.95 17.47 6.79
N GLY A 169 -1.71 17.59 7.25
CA GLY A 169 -1.35 17.88 8.63
C GLY A 169 -1.20 19.37 8.95
N THR A 170 -1.76 20.26 8.14
CA THR A 170 -1.68 21.69 8.43
C THR A 170 -2.40 22.02 9.74
N ALA A 171 -1.75 22.82 10.59
CA ALA A 171 -2.26 23.14 11.92
C ALA A 171 -3.50 24.05 11.84
N ILE A 172 -4.51 23.74 12.66
CA ILE A 172 -5.74 24.53 12.81
C ILE A 172 -5.73 25.36 14.11
N ALA A 173 -4.99 24.90 15.11
CA ALA A 173 -4.85 25.55 16.41
C ALA A 173 -3.46 25.27 16.99
N GLN A 174 -3.14 25.91 18.11
CA GLN A 174 -1.93 25.61 18.89
C GLN A 174 -2.26 25.60 20.38
N THR A 175 -1.47 24.87 21.16
CA THR A 175 -1.53 24.93 22.62
C THR A 175 -0.80 26.16 23.15
N GLU A 176 -1.24 26.70 24.28
CA GLU A 176 -0.52 27.77 25.00
C GLU A 176 0.57 27.22 25.94
N ASN A 177 0.79 25.90 25.92
CA ASN A 177 1.77 25.23 26.77
C ASN A 177 3.20 25.41 26.25
N THR A 178 4.18 25.18 27.12
CA THR A 178 5.60 25.09 26.72
C THR A 178 6.04 23.63 26.75
N PRO A 179 6.43 23.02 25.61
CA PRO A 179 6.55 23.60 24.28
C PRO A 179 5.19 23.79 23.59
N ILE A 180 5.11 24.79 22.70
CA ILE A 180 3.93 25.06 21.87
C ILE A 180 3.73 23.87 20.92
N GLN A 181 2.54 23.29 20.94
CA GLN A 181 2.17 22.16 20.08
C GLN A 181 1.16 22.61 19.05
N ALA A 182 1.41 22.27 17.79
CA ALA A 182 0.47 22.48 16.72
C ALA A 182 -0.63 21.40 16.78
N ILE A 183 -1.89 21.80 16.68
CA ILE A 183 -3.05 20.92 16.70
C ILE A 183 -3.60 20.83 15.27
N PRO A 184 -3.47 19.66 14.60
CA PRO A 184 -4.16 19.38 13.35
C PRO A 184 -5.65 19.08 13.57
N ASP A 185 -6.40 19.04 12.48
CA ASP A 185 -7.82 18.68 12.51
C ASP A 185 -8.05 17.30 13.17
N PRO A 186 -8.94 17.18 14.18
CA PRO A 186 -9.19 15.93 14.87
C PRO A 186 -9.64 14.78 13.97
N LYS A 187 -10.35 15.06 12.86
CA LYS A 187 -10.77 14.01 11.92
C LYS A 187 -9.56 13.48 11.13
N VAL A 188 -8.65 14.38 10.72
CA VAL A 188 -7.36 13.98 10.15
C VAL A 188 -6.59 13.12 11.15
N CYS A 189 -6.52 13.50 12.43
CA CYS A 189 -5.83 12.72 13.45
C CYS A 189 -6.28 11.27 13.54
N VAL A 190 -7.60 11.03 13.46
CA VAL A 190 -8.17 9.67 13.52
C VAL A 190 -7.74 8.85 12.31
N GLU A 191 -7.81 9.42 11.10
CA GLU A 191 -7.42 8.72 9.87
C GLU A 191 -5.91 8.49 9.79
N VAL A 192 -5.10 9.48 10.18
CA VAL A 192 -3.64 9.36 10.28
C VAL A 192 -3.26 8.30 11.31
N GLY A 193 -3.87 8.32 12.51
CA GLY A 193 -3.62 7.32 13.54
C GLY A 193 -3.93 5.90 13.07
N TYR A 194 -5.04 5.72 12.35
CA TYR A 194 -5.37 4.44 11.74
C TYR A 194 -4.39 4.05 10.62
N ALA A 195 -3.96 4.99 9.78
CA ALA A 195 -2.97 4.75 8.74
C ALA A 195 -1.62 4.31 9.34
N LEU A 196 -1.14 4.99 10.40
CA LEU A 196 0.07 4.62 11.13
C LEU A 196 0.01 3.20 11.71
N GLN A 197 -1.18 2.75 12.12
CA GLN A 197 -1.37 1.39 12.64
C GLN A 197 -1.33 0.32 11.54
N CYS A 198 -1.95 0.58 10.38
CA CYS A 198 -2.20 -0.45 9.37
C CYS A 198 -1.31 -0.38 8.13
N LYS A 199 -0.47 0.65 7.99
CA LYS A 199 0.45 0.83 6.86
C LYS A 199 1.90 0.91 7.32
N ARG A 200 2.80 0.61 6.39
CA ARG A 200 4.22 0.87 6.58
C ARG A 200 4.50 2.38 6.45
N PRO A 201 5.51 2.93 7.13
CA PRO A 201 5.84 4.37 7.07
C PRO A 201 6.07 4.90 5.65
N GLU A 202 6.59 4.07 4.74
CA GLU A 202 6.87 4.45 3.35
C GLU A 202 5.60 4.56 2.49
N GLN A 203 4.44 4.16 3.02
CA GLN A 203 3.13 4.31 2.37
C GLN A 203 2.35 5.52 2.90
N ILE A 204 2.97 6.33 3.75
CA ILE A 204 2.36 7.46 4.41
C ILE A 204 3.13 8.71 4.02
N ILE A 205 2.39 9.73 3.58
CA ILE A 205 2.87 11.10 3.40
C ILE A 205 2.00 12.01 4.24
N LEU A 206 2.63 12.78 5.09
CA LEU A 206 2.00 13.87 5.81
C LEU A 206 2.47 15.18 5.16
N ALA A 207 1.56 15.87 4.49
CA ALA A 207 1.83 17.17 3.90
C ALA A 207 1.34 18.27 4.85
N GLN A 208 2.16 19.28 5.08
CA GLN A 208 1.87 20.39 5.98
C GLN A 208 2.23 21.70 5.30
N MET A 209 1.25 22.58 5.18
CA MET A 209 1.49 23.96 4.78
C MET A 209 2.06 24.74 5.97
N GLU A 210 3.14 25.49 5.75
CA GLU A 210 3.68 26.39 6.78
C GLU A 210 2.71 27.54 7.03
N ARG A 211 2.39 27.76 8.31
CA ARG A 211 1.57 28.88 8.76
C ARG A 211 2.37 29.70 9.76
N ASN A 212 2.60 30.97 9.44
CA ASN A 212 3.32 31.88 10.33
C ASN A 212 2.59 32.08 11.67
N ASP A 213 1.27 31.91 11.68
CA ASP A 213 0.41 32.09 12.85
C ASP A 213 0.50 30.93 13.86
N PHE A 214 1.00 29.77 13.43
CA PHE A 214 1.06 28.56 14.26
C PHE A 214 2.49 27.99 14.27
N VAL A 215 3.20 28.26 15.36
CA VAL A 215 4.59 27.83 15.54
C VAL A 215 4.61 26.72 16.58
N GLY A 216 4.73 25.47 16.15
CA GLY A 216 4.71 24.36 17.10
C GLY A 216 5.19 23.05 16.51
N GLN A 217 5.54 22.13 17.42
CA GLN A 217 5.85 20.76 17.04
C GLN A 217 4.57 20.03 16.65
N PHE A 218 4.66 19.21 15.60
CA PHE A 218 3.54 18.40 15.14
C PHE A 218 3.39 17.16 16.04
N PRO A 219 2.16 16.70 16.34
CA PRO A 219 1.94 15.72 17.40
C PRO A 219 2.23 14.27 16.99
N PHE A 220 2.54 14.01 15.72
CA PHE A 220 2.84 12.67 15.22
C PHE A 220 4.33 12.51 14.93
N ASP A 221 4.91 11.46 15.49
CA ASP A 221 6.28 11.04 15.18
C ASP A 221 6.28 10.21 13.88
N LEU A 222 6.75 10.82 12.80
CA LEU A 222 6.88 10.20 11.50
C LEU A 222 8.34 10.34 11.04
N PRO A 223 8.91 9.34 10.36
CA PRO A 223 10.21 9.49 9.72
C PRO A 223 10.22 10.74 8.83
N ASN A 224 11.33 11.49 8.83
CA ASN A 224 11.44 12.72 8.03
C ASN A 224 11.10 12.52 6.54
N GLN A 225 11.30 11.31 6.02
CA GLN A 225 10.99 10.93 4.64
C GLN A 225 9.49 10.76 4.35
N SER A 226 8.64 10.77 5.38
CA SER A 226 7.18 10.67 5.29
C SER A 226 6.51 12.02 5.55
N ARG A 227 7.26 13.11 5.74
CA ARG A 227 6.73 14.45 6.02
C ARG A 227 7.18 15.46 4.96
N ILE A 228 6.21 16.19 4.41
CA ILE A 228 6.42 17.29 3.47
C ILE A 228 5.98 18.56 4.16
N VAL A 229 6.86 19.55 4.21
CA VAL A 229 6.52 20.90 4.63
C VAL A 229 6.65 21.82 3.42
N PHE A 230 5.63 22.62 3.14
CA PHE A 230 5.57 23.48 1.96
C PHE A 230 4.99 24.86 2.28
N LYS A 231 5.45 25.89 1.56
CA LYS A 231 4.95 27.28 1.69
C LYS A 231 4.00 27.64 0.56
N ASP A 232 4.30 27.18 -0.65
CA ASP A 232 3.61 27.57 -1.86
C ASP A 232 3.38 26.37 -2.79
N LYS A 233 2.54 26.58 -3.80
CA LYS A 233 2.19 25.57 -4.82
C LYS A 233 3.44 25.06 -5.56
N SER A 234 4.43 25.92 -5.79
CA SER A 234 5.64 25.55 -6.52
C SER A 234 6.52 24.57 -5.74
N GLN A 235 6.72 24.82 -4.44
CA GLN A 235 7.44 23.92 -3.55
C GLN A 235 6.69 22.61 -3.39
N LEU A 236 5.37 22.67 -3.17
CA LEU A 236 4.53 21.48 -3.04
C LEU A 236 4.65 20.57 -4.27
N ARG A 237 4.53 21.12 -5.48
CA ARG A 237 4.63 20.36 -6.72
C ARG A 237 5.95 19.60 -6.82
N LYS A 238 7.05 20.26 -6.47
CA LYS A 238 8.39 19.65 -6.55
C LYS A 238 8.59 18.56 -5.50
N THR A 239 8.26 18.83 -4.24
CA THR A 239 8.48 17.89 -3.13
C THR A 239 7.52 16.70 -3.20
N LEU A 240 6.23 16.97 -3.42
CA LEU A 240 5.19 15.94 -3.50
C LEU A 240 5.42 15.01 -4.69
N SER A 241 5.74 15.54 -5.89
CA SER A 241 6.01 14.70 -7.05
C SER A 241 7.23 13.81 -6.86
N ALA A 242 8.31 14.32 -6.28
CA ALA A 242 9.50 13.53 -5.99
C ALA A 242 9.20 12.42 -4.98
N GLN A 243 8.52 12.74 -3.88
CA GLN A 243 8.24 11.79 -2.80
C GLN A 243 7.22 10.72 -3.20
N VAL A 244 6.14 11.09 -3.91
CA VAL A 244 5.17 10.11 -4.41
C VAL A 244 5.83 9.15 -5.39
N LYS A 245 6.68 9.63 -6.31
CA LYS A 245 7.43 8.75 -7.21
C LYS A 245 8.35 7.80 -6.47
N GLN A 246 9.10 8.30 -5.49
CA GLN A 246 9.99 7.49 -4.67
C GLN A 246 9.23 6.39 -3.91
N GLN A 247 8.12 6.75 -3.26
CA GLN A 247 7.32 5.80 -2.49
C GLN A 247 6.56 4.80 -3.38
N LEU A 248 6.19 5.21 -4.61
CA LEU A 248 5.55 4.32 -5.59
C LEU A 248 6.54 3.42 -6.34
N GLN A 249 7.84 3.74 -6.35
CA GLN A 249 8.86 2.98 -7.08
C GLN A 249 8.87 1.50 -6.68
N ARG A 250 8.64 1.21 -5.39
CA ARG A 250 8.60 -0.17 -4.87
C ARG A 250 7.54 -1.07 -5.52
N PHE A 251 6.50 -0.47 -6.11
CA PHE A 251 5.42 -1.20 -6.76
C PHE A 251 5.71 -1.47 -8.24
N ASN A 252 6.86 -1.02 -8.77
CA ASN A 252 7.26 -1.20 -10.17
C ASN A 252 6.13 -0.84 -11.17
N LEU A 253 5.38 0.23 -10.87
CA LEU A 253 4.24 0.65 -11.69
C LEU A 253 4.66 1.32 -13.00
N PHE A 254 5.89 1.83 -13.07
CA PHE A 254 6.37 2.68 -14.16
C PHE A 254 7.52 1.98 -14.91
N SER A 255 7.41 1.94 -16.24
CA SER A 255 8.47 1.49 -17.16
C SER A 255 9.24 2.65 -17.75
#